data_AF-A0AA41DA49-F1
#
_entry.id   AF-A0AA41DA49-F1
#
_cell.length_a   1.000
_cell.length_b   1.000
_cell.length_c   1.000
_cell.angle_alpha   90.00
_cell.angle_beta   90.00
_cell.angle_gamma   90.00
#
_symmetry.space_group_name_H-M   'P 1'
#
loop_
_entity.id
_entity.type
_entity.pdbx_description
1 polymer ?
#
loop_
_entity_poly.entity_id
_entity_poly.type
_entity_poly.pdbx_seq_one_letter_code
_entity_poly.pdbx_strand_id
1 'polypeptide(L)'
;MEHKIGEIFEYNGEWYQCIIGHCNQCSFDEAGSCKFIGNPYCAYRNDKKLACFKKLEKVGEPFTCNIHGDERLVWMQEYKLYDVNFCKENALLMYVSDYKHKRIAIEIKQTKENMEEYRMHDAKEDIPEFDKVVDECLFGEDKLNLKPFDLEAAKAGKTVCTRDGRKARIICFDRDWDMHIVALVSDPLGESVHYYLSNGKVDFDKQNDEDLMMLPEKKEGWINVNKDAGLFKSKEEAERDCTKDYATVRVEFEI
;
A
#
# COMPACT_ATOMS: atom_id res chain seq x y z
N MET A 1 20.68 -0.77 -31.39
CA MET A 1 19.26 -1.16 -31.31
C MET A 1 18.44 0.12 -31.46
N GLU A 2 17.36 0.13 -32.24
CA GLU A 2 16.58 1.36 -32.50
C GLU A 2 15.51 1.52 -31.42
N HIS A 3 15.59 2.58 -30.59
CA HIS A 3 14.55 2.90 -29.61
C HIS A 3 13.23 3.26 -30.31
N LYS A 4 12.09 2.78 -29.82
CA LYS A 4 10.75 3.07 -30.35
C LYS A 4 10.29 4.47 -29.95
N ILE A 5 9.41 5.08 -30.75
CA ILE A 5 8.76 6.34 -30.35
C ILE A 5 7.90 6.09 -29.12
N GLY A 6 8.05 6.93 -28.10
CA GLY A 6 7.45 6.78 -26.78
C GLY A 6 8.29 5.95 -25.81
N GLU A 7 9.38 5.32 -26.24
CA GLU A 7 10.20 4.50 -25.36
C GLU A 7 10.89 5.34 -24.29
N ILE A 8 10.85 4.85 -23.06
CA ILE A 8 11.56 5.41 -21.92
C ILE A 8 12.70 4.47 -21.57
N PHE A 9 13.90 5.01 -21.48
CA PHE A 9 15.11 4.22 -21.25
C PHE A 9 16.10 4.96 -20.36
N GLU A 10 16.97 4.18 -19.71
CA GLU A 10 18.05 4.67 -18.86
C GLU A 10 19.35 4.77 -19.67
N TYR A 11 20.08 5.87 -19.53
CA TYR A 11 21.41 6.04 -20.08
C TYR A 11 22.29 6.84 -19.11
N ASN A 12 23.40 6.24 -18.66
CA ASN A 12 24.31 6.82 -17.66
C ASN A 12 23.61 7.29 -16.36
N GLY A 13 22.65 6.50 -15.84
CA GLY A 13 21.93 6.81 -14.60
C GLY A 13 20.86 7.90 -14.73
N GLU A 14 20.57 8.33 -15.96
CA GLU A 14 19.57 9.36 -16.27
C GLU A 14 18.49 8.78 -17.20
N TRP A 15 17.27 9.29 -17.07
CA TRP A 15 16.12 8.82 -17.82
C TRP A 15 15.81 9.70 -19.03
N TYR A 16 15.50 9.07 -20.16
CA TYR A 16 15.19 9.75 -21.41
C TYR A 16 13.92 9.17 -22.04
N GLN A 17 13.18 10.02 -22.75
CA GLN A 17 12.08 9.60 -23.62
C GLN A 17 12.43 9.83 -25.09
N CYS A 18 12.20 8.81 -25.92
CA CYS A 18 12.27 8.89 -27.37
C CYS A 18 10.98 9.53 -27.91
N ILE A 19 11.08 10.68 -28.57
CA ILE A 19 9.94 11.40 -29.16
C ILE A 19 10.19 11.69 -30.64
N ILE A 20 9.15 12.06 -31.38
CA ILE A 20 9.31 12.58 -32.74
C ILE A 20 9.90 13.98 -32.64
N GLY A 21 11.05 14.22 -33.27
CA GLY A 21 11.73 15.52 -33.21
C GLY A 21 13.04 15.55 -33.97
N HIS A 22 13.61 16.75 -34.09
CA HIS A 22 14.87 16.97 -34.79
C HIS A 22 16.09 16.79 -33.88
N CYS A 23 17.24 16.45 -34.48
CA CYS A 23 18.49 16.19 -33.76
C CYS A 23 18.97 17.34 -32.88
N ASN A 24 18.82 18.56 -33.37
CA ASN A 24 19.24 19.79 -32.70
C ASN A 24 18.45 20.08 -31.40
N GLN A 25 17.38 19.32 -31.15
CA GLN A 25 16.61 19.38 -29.92
C GLN A 25 16.95 18.24 -28.97
N CYS A 26 17.84 17.33 -29.37
CA CYS A 26 18.19 16.15 -28.59
C CYS A 26 19.03 16.55 -27.38
N SER A 27 18.78 15.90 -26.24
CA SER A 27 19.60 16.06 -25.04
C SER A 27 21.05 15.54 -25.21
N PHE A 28 21.33 14.83 -26.31
CA PHE A 28 22.66 14.34 -26.69
C PHE A 28 23.32 15.14 -27.82
N ASP A 29 22.75 16.30 -28.20
CA ASP A 29 23.38 17.18 -29.19
C ASP A 29 24.53 17.95 -28.54
N GLU A 30 25.76 17.54 -28.85
CA GLU A 30 26.97 18.31 -28.53
C GLU A 30 27.51 18.92 -29.83
N ALA A 31 27.43 20.25 -29.93
CA ALA A 31 27.98 21.03 -31.05
C ALA A 31 27.43 20.64 -32.44
N GLY A 32 26.14 20.31 -32.55
CA GLY A 32 25.49 19.96 -33.82
C GLY A 32 25.74 18.52 -34.26
N SER A 33 26.31 17.68 -33.39
CA SER A 33 26.50 16.25 -33.60
C SER A 33 25.89 15.47 -32.43
N CYS A 34 24.87 14.66 -32.71
CA CYS A 34 24.28 13.77 -31.71
C CYS A 34 25.17 12.54 -31.53
N LYS A 35 25.82 12.41 -30.37
CA LYS A 35 26.82 11.36 -30.09
C LYS A 35 26.28 10.12 -29.39
N PHE A 36 24.97 9.87 -29.46
CA PHE A 36 24.40 8.69 -28.81
C PHE A 36 25.04 7.39 -29.34
N ILE A 37 25.52 6.53 -28.43
CA ILE A 37 26.28 5.33 -28.78
C ILE A 37 25.40 4.39 -29.60
N GLY A 38 25.80 4.13 -30.85
CA GLY A 38 25.15 3.14 -31.72
C GLY A 38 24.23 3.71 -32.81
N ASN A 39 24.02 5.02 -32.88
CA ASN A 39 23.46 5.65 -34.09
C ASN A 39 23.95 7.11 -34.24
N PRO A 40 24.80 7.43 -35.22
CA PRO A 40 25.28 8.80 -35.45
C PRO A 40 24.17 9.78 -35.85
N TYR A 41 22.94 9.28 -36.08
CA TYR A 41 21.80 10.08 -36.42
C TYR A 41 20.55 9.58 -35.69
N CYS A 42 20.09 10.37 -34.72
CA CYS A 42 18.68 10.69 -34.43
C CYS A 42 17.71 10.67 -35.66
N ALA A 43 18.21 10.67 -36.90
CA ALA A 43 17.48 10.93 -38.15
C ALA A 43 17.23 9.72 -39.07
N TYR A 44 17.77 8.52 -38.79
CA TYR A 44 17.61 7.37 -39.69
C TYR A 44 16.91 6.20 -39.02
N ARG A 45 15.65 6.43 -38.66
CA ARG A 45 14.71 5.36 -38.36
C ARG A 45 14.24 4.67 -39.64
N ASN A 46 13.92 3.39 -39.55
CA ASN A 46 13.39 2.63 -40.70
C ASN A 46 12.04 3.18 -41.20
N ASP A 47 11.28 3.85 -40.32
CA ASP A 47 9.99 4.47 -40.61
C ASP A 47 10.09 5.89 -41.21
N LYS A 48 11.31 6.37 -41.52
CA LYS A 48 11.62 7.72 -42.04
C LYS A 48 11.17 8.88 -41.12
N LYS A 49 10.80 8.60 -39.87
CA LYS A 49 10.54 9.65 -38.88
C LYS A 49 11.83 10.05 -38.19
N LEU A 50 11.93 11.32 -37.80
CA LEU A 50 13.05 11.81 -37.01
C LEU A 50 12.75 11.55 -35.53
N ALA A 51 13.68 10.92 -34.82
CA ALA A 51 13.59 10.74 -33.37
C ALA A 51 14.51 11.71 -32.64
N CYS A 52 14.05 12.15 -31.49
CA CYS A 52 14.78 12.99 -30.56
C CYS A 52 14.70 12.36 -29.18
N PHE A 53 15.81 12.32 -28.45
CA PHE A 53 15.85 11.85 -27.07
C PHE A 53 15.83 13.05 -26.13
N LYS A 54 14.85 13.07 -25.24
CA LYS A 54 14.69 14.14 -24.27
C LYS A 54 14.94 13.60 -22.86
N LYS A 55 15.89 14.22 -22.16
CA LYS A 55 16.12 13.97 -20.74
C LYS A 55 14.86 14.32 -19.96
N LEU A 56 14.41 13.38 -19.13
CA LEU A 56 13.26 13.57 -18.26
C LEU A 56 13.63 14.41 -17.04
N GLU A 57 12.72 15.27 -16.62
CA GLU A 57 12.88 16.09 -15.42
C GLU A 57 12.31 15.36 -14.22
N LYS A 58 13.08 15.26 -13.14
CA LYS A 58 12.60 14.74 -11.85
C LYS A 58 11.55 15.68 -11.27
N VAL A 59 10.52 15.11 -10.67
CA VAL A 59 9.46 15.85 -9.99
C VAL A 59 9.40 15.40 -8.54
N GLY A 60 9.64 16.33 -7.61
CA GLY A 60 9.63 16.04 -6.18
C GLY A 60 10.73 15.07 -5.74
N GLU A 61 10.67 14.72 -4.46
CA GLU A 61 11.57 13.77 -3.83
C GLU A 61 11.17 12.32 -4.13
N PRO A 62 12.13 11.37 -4.10
CA PRO A 62 11.81 9.95 -4.12
C PRO A 62 10.83 9.54 -3.02
N PHE A 63 10.01 8.54 -3.30
CA PHE A 63 9.02 8.04 -2.35
C PHE A 63 8.91 6.52 -2.43
N THR A 64 8.39 5.92 -1.36
CA THR A 64 8.14 4.48 -1.29
C THR A 64 6.68 4.18 -1.58
N CYS A 65 6.42 3.12 -2.34
CA CYS A 65 5.07 2.59 -2.50
C CYS A 65 5.10 1.06 -2.57
N ASN A 66 3.98 0.42 -2.22
CA ASN A 66 3.79 -1.02 -2.45
C ASN A 66 3.36 -1.25 -3.90
N ILE A 67 3.87 -2.31 -4.52
CA ILE A 67 3.38 -2.74 -5.83
C ILE A 67 2.07 -3.50 -5.60
N HIS A 68 1.06 -3.27 -6.45
CA HIS A 68 -0.22 -3.97 -6.32
C HIS A 68 0.00 -5.50 -6.40
N GLY A 69 -0.23 -6.20 -5.29
CA GLY A 69 -0.01 -7.65 -5.16
C GLY A 69 1.38 -8.07 -4.64
N ASP A 70 2.24 -7.13 -4.21
CA ASP A 70 3.53 -7.41 -3.56
C ASP A 70 3.73 -6.46 -2.37
N GLU A 71 3.95 -7.02 -1.17
CA GLU A 71 4.19 -6.27 0.08
C GLU A 71 5.55 -5.55 0.09
N ARG A 72 6.38 -5.74 -0.93
CA ARG A 72 7.67 -5.06 -1.06
C ARG A 72 7.47 -3.57 -1.31
N LEU A 73 8.02 -2.77 -0.40
CA LEU A 73 8.24 -1.35 -0.60
C LEU A 73 9.28 -1.15 -1.70
N VAL A 74 8.85 -0.54 -2.82
CA VAL A 74 9.74 -0.10 -3.88
C VAL A 74 9.93 1.40 -3.82
N TRP A 75 11.15 1.84 -4.10
CA TRP A 75 11.49 3.24 -4.20
C TRP A 75 11.23 3.72 -5.61
N MET A 76 10.52 4.83 -5.72
CA MET A 76 10.10 5.41 -6.98
C MET A 76 10.55 6.87 -7.04
N GLN A 77 10.88 7.33 -8.24
CA GLN A 77 11.06 8.75 -8.54
C GLN A 77 10.06 9.15 -9.63
N GLU A 78 9.34 10.25 -9.41
CA GLU A 78 8.50 10.82 -10.47
C GLU A 78 9.33 11.58 -11.50
N TYR A 79 8.89 11.48 -12.75
CA TYR A 79 9.44 12.18 -13.90
C TYR A 79 8.33 12.80 -14.76
N LYS A 80 8.65 13.94 -15.38
CA LYS A 80 7.77 14.60 -16.34
C LYS A 80 8.08 14.17 -17.78
N LEU A 81 7.07 13.66 -18.47
CA LEU A 81 7.13 13.24 -19.87
C LEU A 81 6.91 14.39 -20.84
N TYR A 82 7.47 14.25 -22.03
CA TYR A 82 7.24 15.13 -23.18
C TYR A 82 6.00 14.69 -23.97
N ASP A 83 5.82 13.37 -24.14
CA ASP A 83 4.65 12.74 -24.75
C ASP A 83 3.99 11.77 -23.77
N VAL A 84 2.65 11.74 -23.74
CA VAL A 84 1.87 10.79 -22.92
C VAL A 84 1.82 9.40 -23.54
N ASN A 85 2.09 9.29 -24.85
CA ASN A 85 2.23 8.01 -25.51
C ASN A 85 3.62 7.46 -25.21
N PHE A 86 3.69 6.51 -24.29
CA PHE A 86 4.93 5.80 -23.97
C PHE A 86 4.77 4.29 -24.15
N CYS A 87 5.89 3.61 -24.43
CA CYS A 87 5.97 2.16 -24.44
C CYS A 87 7.00 1.69 -23.42
N LYS A 88 6.62 0.70 -22.61
CA LYS A 88 7.47 0.12 -21.58
C LYS A 88 8.39 -0.97 -22.15
N GLU A 89 9.60 -1.05 -21.62
CA GLU A 89 10.36 -2.31 -21.68
C GLU A 89 9.78 -3.29 -20.65
N ASN A 90 9.80 -4.59 -20.96
CA ASN A 90 9.15 -5.62 -20.13
C ASN A 90 9.74 -5.77 -18.71
N ALA A 91 10.92 -5.22 -18.44
CA ALA A 91 11.62 -5.34 -17.16
C ALA A 91 11.56 -4.07 -16.29
N LEU A 92 10.90 -3.01 -16.73
CA LEU A 92 10.84 -1.73 -16.02
C LEU A 92 9.51 -1.56 -15.28
N LEU A 93 9.59 -1.43 -13.95
CA LEU A 93 8.45 -1.04 -13.11
C LEU A 93 8.20 0.46 -13.25
N MET A 94 7.09 0.80 -13.88
CA MET A 94 6.66 2.17 -14.16
C MET A 94 5.13 2.26 -14.13
N TYR A 95 4.60 3.32 -13.54
CA TYR A 95 3.16 3.64 -13.58
C TYR A 95 2.90 5.12 -13.84
N VAL A 96 1.74 5.41 -14.42
CA VAL A 96 1.28 6.79 -14.64
C VAL A 96 0.78 7.33 -13.32
N SER A 97 1.47 8.31 -12.76
CA SER A 97 1.01 8.99 -11.54
C SER A 97 0.04 10.12 -11.84
N ASP A 98 0.23 10.82 -12.98
CA ASP A 98 -0.66 11.90 -13.40
C ASP A 98 -0.71 12.04 -14.92
N TYR A 99 -1.81 11.57 -15.52
CA TYR A 99 -2.01 11.67 -16.97
C TYR A 99 -2.14 13.13 -17.46
N LYS A 100 -2.78 13.99 -16.67
CA LYS A 100 -3.07 15.39 -17.04
C LYS A 100 -1.79 16.22 -17.07
N HIS A 101 -0.88 15.96 -16.13
CA HIS A 101 0.40 16.66 -16.01
C HIS A 101 1.58 15.89 -16.61
N LYS A 102 1.30 14.79 -17.31
CA LYS A 102 2.29 13.93 -17.98
C LYS A 102 3.36 13.39 -17.01
N ARG A 103 2.97 12.92 -15.84
CA ARG A 103 3.89 12.38 -14.83
C ARG A 103 3.81 10.86 -14.77
N ILE A 104 4.99 10.27 -14.62
CA ILE A 104 5.18 8.85 -14.39
C ILE A 104 6.10 8.66 -13.19
N ALA A 105 5.93 7.55 -12.49
CA ALA A 105 6.88 7.09 -11.49
C ALA A 105 7.70 5.94 -12.07
N ILE A 106 9.04 6.01 -11.92
CA ILE A 106 9.98 4.96 -12.35
C ILE A 106 10.70 4.42 -11.11
N GLU A 107 10.84 3.10 -11.04
CA GLU A 107 11.55 2.42 -9.96
C GLU A 107 13.04 2.83 -9.92
N ILE A 108 13.52 3.11 -8.71
CA ILE A 108 14.93 3.33 -8.40
C ILE A 108 15.54 1.98 -8.02
N LYS A 109 16.41 1.45 -8.87
CA LYS A 109 17.15 0.22 -8.56
C LYS A 109 18.10 0.50 -7.38
N GLN A 110 17.88 -0.19 -6.27
CA GLN A 110 18.79 -0.10 -5.12
C GLN A 110 20.06 -0.93 -5.35
N THR A 111 21.23 -0.33 -5.10
CA THR A 111 22.50 -1.05 -4.96
C THR A 111 22.73 -1.39 -3.48
N LYS A 112 23.54 -2.42 -3.20
CA LYS A 112 23.86 -2.84 -1.81
C LYS A 112 24.45 -1.73 -0.95
N GLU A 113 25.14 -0.76 -1.55
CA GLU A 113 25.79 0.36 -0.85
C GLU A 113 24.80 1.42 -0.35
N ASN A 114 23.68 1.65 -1.07
CA ASN A 114 22.66 2.64 -0.68
C ASN A 114 21.81 2.20 0.53
N MET A 115 21.89 0.94 0.95
CA MET A 115 21.12 0.39 2.09
C MET A 115 21.75 0.70 3.46
N GLU A 116 23.03 1.06 3.51
CA GLU A 116 23.75 1.33 4.77
C GLU A 116 23.61 2.79 5.23
N GLU A 117 23.50 3.74 4.29
CA GLU A 117 23.43 5.19 4.60
C GLU A 117 22.12 5.58 5.32
N TYR A 118 21.00 4.93 5.00
CA TYR A 118 19.68 5.27 5.57
C TYR A 118 19.35 4.57 6.88
N ARG A 119 20.06 3.48 7.24
CA ARG A 119 19.93 2.86 8.58
C ARG A 119 20.33 3.82 9.71
N MET A 120 21.10 4.87 9.40
CA MET A 120 21.58 5.83 10.39
C MET A 120 20.59 6.96 10.69
N HIS A 121 19.56 7.18 9.85
CA HIS A 121 18.63 8.31 10.05
C HIS A 121 17.44 7.98 10.95
N ASP A 122 17.03 6.71 11.04
CA ASP A 122 15.93 6.26 11.91
C ASP A 122 16.42 5.64 13.24
N ALA A 123 17.74 5.55 13.46
CA ALA A 123 18.34 4.94 14.65
C ALA A 123 18.84 5.98 15.68
N LYS A 124 17.95 6.88 16.10
CA LYS A 124 17.99 7.60 17.40
C LYS A 124 16.52 7.88 17.76
N GLU A 125 15.86 7.14 18.63
CA GLU A 125 16.22 6.82 20.01
C GLU A 125 15.83 5.38 20.37
N ASP A 126 16.78 4.61 20.88
CA ASP A 126 16.51 3.33 21.52
C ASP A 126 15.64 3.55 22.78
N ILE A 127 14.33 3.28 22.67
CA ILE A 127 13.49 2.91 23.81
C ILE A 127 13.08 1.44 23.59
N PRO A 128 13.91 0.47 24.03
CA PRO A 128 13.72 -0.95 23.72
C PRO A 128 12.42 -1.56 24.25
N GLU A 129 11.76 -0.89 25.18
CA GLU A 129 10.50 -1.33 25.78
C GLU A 129 9.25 -0.84 25.02
N PHE A 130 9.31 0.29 24.32
CA PHE A 130 8.15 0.82 23.63
C PHE A 130 7.88 0.07 22.33
N ASP A 131 8.92 -0.23 21.54
CA ASP A 131 8.78 -1.02 20.31
C ASP A 131 8.29 -2.43 20.59
N LYS A 132 8.65 -3.03 21.73
CA LYS A 132 8.11 -4.34 22.14
C LYS A 132 6.61 -4.28 22.44
N VAL A 133 6.18 -3.23 23.12
CA VAL A 133 4.76 -3.01 23.45
C VAL A 133 3.97 -2.66 22.20
N VAL A 134 4.55 -1.88 21.27
CA VAL A 134 3.91 -1.51 20.00
C VAL A 134 3.87 -2.69 19.03
N ASP A 135 4.92 -3.50 18.91
CA ASP A 135 4.88 -4.74 18.13
C ASP A 135 3.87 -5.73 18.74
N GLU A 136 3.85 -5.95 20.06
CA GLU A 136 2.84 -6.81 20.69
C GLU A 136 1.41 -6.27 20.54
N CYS A 137 1.20 -4.94 20.49
CA CYS A 137 -0.14 -4.33 20.39
C CYS A 137 -0.62 -4.07 18.95
N LEU A 138 0.28 -3.95 17.95
CA LEU A 138 -0.08 -3.68 16.54
C LEU A 138 0.18 -4.88 15.60
N PHE A 139 1.17 -5.72 15.91
CA PHE A 139 1.63 -6.83 15.07
C PHE A 139 1.74 -8.16 15.82
N GLY A 140 1.42 -8.18 17.11
CA GLY A 140 1.23 -9.38 17.89
C GLY A 140 0.13 -10.20 17.23
N GLU A 141 0.37 -11.48 17.03
CA GLU A 141 -0.58 -12.45 16.49
C GLU A 141 -1.80 -12.68 17.39
N ASP A 142 -2.40 -11.63 17.94
CA ASP A 142 -3.82 -11.64 18.23
C ASP A 142 -4.53 -11.54 16.88
N LYS A 143 -4.56 -12.69 16.18
CA LYS A 143 -5.64 -12.98 15.24
C LYS A 143 -6.91 -12.52 15.93
N LEU A 144 -7.52 -11.43 15.47
CA LEU A 144 -8.89 -11.09 15.86
C LEU A 144 -9.64 -12.43 15.85
N ASN A 145 -10.26 -12.81 16.98
CA ASN A 145 -11.01 -14.06 17.10
C ASN A 145 -12.32 -13.95 16.28
N LEU A 146 -12.17 -13.67 14.99
CA LEU A 146 -13.22 -13.44 14.03
C LEU A 146 -13.89 -14.78 13.76
N LYS A 147 -15.21 -14.77 13.87
CA LYS A 147 -15.99 -15.96 13.54
C LYS A 147 -16.06 -16.08 12.01
N PRO A 148 -16.09 -17.31 11.47
CA PRO A 148 -16.31 -17.53 10.04
C PRO A 148 -17.54 -16.76 9.55
N PHE A 149 -17.50 -16.29 8.31
CA PHE A 149 -18.61 -15.58 7.70
C PHE A 149 -19.91 -16.38 7.78
N ASP A 150 -20.99 -15.69 8.15
CA ASP A 150 -22.35 -16.23 8.18
C ASP A 150 -23.26 -15.33 7.34
N LEU A 151 -23.73 -15.89 6.22
CA LEU A 151 -24.55 -15.18 5.25
C LEU A 151 -25.88 -14.70 5.83
N GLU A 152 -26.54 -15.52 6.66
CA GLU A 152 -27.85 -15.18 7.22
C GLU A 152 -27.71 -14.14 8.33
N ALA A 153 -26.66 -14.25 9.15
CA ALA A 153 -26.29 -13.22 10.12
C ALA A 153 -25.99 -11.87 9.44
N ALA A 154 -25.25 -11.89 8.33
CA ALA A 154 -24.94 -10.69 7.56
C ALA A 154 -26.19 -10.06 6.94
N LYS A 155 -27.11 -10.87 6.37
CA LYS A 155 -28.42 -10.40 5.89
C LYS A 155 -29.30 -9.83 7.00
N ALA A 156 -29.16 -10.35 8.23
CA ALA A 156 -29.82 -9.80 9.41
C ALA A 156 -29.19 -8.47 9.91
N GLY A 157 -28.15 -7.98 9.24
CA GLY A 157 -27.51 -6.69 9.53
C GLY A 157 -26.37 -6.77 10.56
N LYS A 158 -25.89 -7.97 10.90
CA LYS A 158 -24.69 -8.09 11.74
C LYS A 158 -23.46 -7.58 11.01
N THR A 159 -22.55 -6.98 11.77
CA THR A 159 -21.33 -6.37 11.23
C THR A 159 -20.35 -7.41 10.73
N VAL A 160 -19.69 -7.08 9.61
CA VAL A 160 -18.66 -7.91 8.98
C VAL A 160 -17.38 -7.11 8.81
N CYS A 161 -16.27 -7.81 8.69
CA CYS A 161 -14.96 -7.27 8.36
C CYS A 161 -14.25 -8.26 7.43
N THR A 162 -13.13 -7.85 6.84
CA THR A 162 -12.19 -8.79 6.23
C THR A 162 -11.39 -9.52 7.31
N ARG A 163 -10.71 -10.60 6.95
CA ARG A 163 -9.91 -11.42 7.87
C ARG A 163 -8.70 -10.68 8.44
N ASP A 164 -8.12 -9.77 7.66
CA ASP A 164 -7.10 -8.82 8.13
C ASP A 164 -7.65 -7.68 9.01
N GLY A 165 -8.96 -7.64 9.27
CA GLY A 165 -9.58 -6.70 10.20
C GLY A 165 -10.10 -5.40 9.57
N ARG A 166 -10.00 -5.20 8.25
CA ARG A 166 -10.62 -4.03 7.59
C ARG A 166 -12.14 -4.07 7.68
N LYS A 167 -12.75 -2.92 7.96
CA LYS A 167 -14.21 -2.79 8.04
C LYS A 167 -14.83 -3.05 6.66
N ALA A 168 -15.84 -3.91 6.61
CA ALA A 168 -16.58 -4.22 5.40
C ALA A 168 -18.07 -3.92 5.58
N ARG A 169 -18.70 -3.36 4.54
CA ARG A 169 -20.13 -3.08 4.50
C ARG A 169 -20.75 -3.70 3.25
N ILE A 170 -21.57 -4.72 3.43
CA ILE A 170 -22.24 -5.40 2.32
C ILE A 170 -23.36 -4.50 1.76
N ILE A 171 -23.41 -4.38 0.44
CA ILE A 171 -24.39 -3.57 -0.29
C ILE A 171 -25.29 -4.38 -1.22
N CYS A 172 -24.95 -5.64 -1.52
CA CYS A 172 -25.76 -6.57 -2.32
C CYS A 172 -25.43 -8.02 -1.96
N PHE A 173 -26.43 -8.92 -2.02
CA PHE A 173 -26.30 -10.35 -1.73
C PHE A 173 -26.76 -11.26 -2.88
N ASP A 174 -27.33 -10.68 -3.94
CA ASP A 174 -28.06 -11.35 -5.01
C ASP A 174 -27.60 -10.90 -6.40
N ARG A 175 -26.32 -10.51 -6.53
CA ARG A 175 -25.73 -10.21 -7.83
C ARG A 175 -25.84 -11.44 -8.74
N ASP A 176 -26.31 -11.22 -9.96
CA ASP A 176 -26.51 -12.26 -11.00
C ASP A 176 -25.16 -12.69 -11.62
N TRP A 177 -24.29 -13.29 -10.81
CA TRP A 177 -23.00 -13.89 -11.15
C TRP A 177 -22.52 -14.80 -10.01
N ASP A 178 -21.48 -15.61 -10.22
CA ASP A 178 -20.96 -16.54 -9.19
C ASP A 178 -20.56 -15.86 -7.86
N MET A 179 -20.11 -14.61 -7.94
CA MET A 179 -19.84 -13.74 -6.79
C MET A 179 -21.06 -12.87 -6.47
N HIS A 180 -21.98 -13.48 -5.72
CA HIS A 180 -23.30 -12.94 -5.40
C HIS A 180 -23.26 -11.75 -4.42
N ILE A 181 -22.21 -11.65 -3.59
CA ILE A 181 -22.08 -10.62 -2.57
C ILE A 181 -21.20 -9.48 -3.11
N VAL A 182 -21.64 -8.23 -2.88
CA VAL A 182 -20.86 -7.02 -3.14
C VAL A 182 -20.70 -6.25 -1.84
N ALA A 183 -19.48 -5.90 -1.47
CA ALA A 183 -19.20 -5.13 -0.26
C ALA A 183 -18.26 -3.96 -0.52
N LEU A 184 -18.38 -2.95 0.33
CA LEU A 184 -17.49 -1.81 0.43
C LEU A 184 -16.49 -2.08 1.56
N VAL A 185 -15.22 -2.22 1.21
CA VAL A 185 -14.13 -2.49 2.15
C VAL A 185 -13.35 -1.21 2.40
N SER A 186 -13.06 -0.93 3.66
CA SER A 186 -12.28 0.26 4.06
C SER A 186 -10.80 0.06 3.75
N ASP A 187 -10.26 0.98 2.98
CA ASP A 187 -8.84 1.11 2.64
C ASP A 187 -8.32 2.47 3.14
N PRO A 188 -6.99 2.71 3.18
CA PRO A 188 -6.42 3.97 3.64
C PRO A 188 -6.92 5.23 2.90
N LEU A 189 -7.44 5.08 1.68
CA LEU A 189 -7.92 6.16 0.83
C LEU A 189 -9.46 6.31 0.80
N GLY A 190 -10.22 5.40 1.41
CA GLY A 190 -11.68 5.40 1.36
C GLY A 190 -12.30 4.00 1.36
N GLU A 191 -13.45 3.84 0.71
CA GLU A 191 -14.10 2.52 0.53
C GLU A 191 -13.88 2.03 -0.91
N SER A 192 -13.39 0.80 -1.07
CA SER A 192 -13.27 0.10 -2.36
C SER A 192 -14.37 -0.94 -2.52
N VAL A 193 -14.79 -1.21 -3.75
CA VAL A 193 -15.82 -2.24 -4.06
C VAL A 193 -15.15 -3.59 -4.26
N HIS A 194 -15.55 -4.58 -3.46
CA HIS A 194 -15.09 -5.97 -3.56
C HIS A 194 -16.26 -6.92 -3.82
N TYR A 195 -15.96 -8.05 -4.45
CA TYR A 195 -16.91 -9.09 -4.83
C TYR A 195 -16.58 -10.39 -4.11
N TYR A 196 -17.62 -11.06 -3.61
CA TYR A 196 -17.46 -12.27 -2.82
C TYR A 196 -18.45 -13.35 -3.27
N LEU A 197 -18.03 -14.59 -3.10
CA LEU A 197 -18.89 -15.75 -3.18
C LEU A 197 -19.93 -15.71 -2.05
N SER A 198 -20.98 -16.53 -2.16
CA SER A 198 -22.05 -16.60 -1.16
C SER A 198 -21.57 -17.04 0.25
N ASN A 199 -20.37 -17.64 0.33
CA ASN A 199 -19.71 -18.02 1.58
C ASN A 199 -18.74 -16.95 2.12
N GLY A 200 -18.72 -15.75 1.54
CA GLY A 200 -17.89 -14.63 1.99
C GLY A 200 -16.44 -14.67 1.52
N LYS A 201 -16.04 -15.66 0.71
CA LYS A 201 -14.67 -15.74 0.18
C LYS A 201 -14.47 -14.96 -1.12
N VAL A 202 -13.25 -14.49 -1.34
CA VAL A 202 -12.83 -13.88 -2.60
C VAL A 202 -12.46 -14.93 -3.65
N ASP A 203 -12.00 -16.11 -3.21
CA ASP A 203 -11.58 -17.21 -4.08
C ASP A 203 -12.06 -18.57 -3.55
N PHE A 204 -12.19 -19.56 -4.43
CA PHE A 204 -12.63 -20.92 -4.11
C PHE A 204 -11.54 -21.75 -3.43
N ASP A 205 -10.27 -21.55 -3.80
CA ASP A 205 -9.22 -22.53 -3.55
C ASP A 205 -8.41 -22.29 -2.27
N LYS A 206 -8.41 -21.06 -1.74
CA LYS A 206 -7.57 -20.69 -0.59
C LYS A 206 -8.26 -19.72 0.35
N GLN A 207 -7.85 -19.79 1.61
CA GLN A 207 -8.16 -18.75 2.59
C GLN A 207 -7.40 -17.49 2.20
N ASN A 208 -8.10 -16.35 2.20
CA ASN A 208 -7.53 -15.06 1.86
C ASN A 208 -7.73 -14.09 3.03
N ASP A 209 -6.82 -13.15 3.19
CA ASP A 209 -6.88 -12.06 4.17
C ASP A 209 -8.03 -11.09 3.89
N GLU A 210 -8.48 -11.04 2.63
CA GLU A 210 -9.63 -10.27 2.20
C GLU A 210 -10.97 -10.99 2.44
N ASP A 211 -10.98 -12.27 2.83
CA ASP A 211 -12.22 -13.01 3.07
C ASP A 211 -13.08 -12.29 4.10
N LEU A 212 -14.39 -12.20 3.84
CA LEU A 212 -15.33 -11.70 4.83
C LEU A 212 -15.34 -12.62 6.05
N MET A 213 -15.51 -12.00 7.20
CA MET A 213 -15.58 -12.60 8.52
C MET A 213 -16.63 -11.87 9.35
N MET A 214 -17.19 -12.56 10.34
CA MET A 214 -18.10 -11.92 11.29
C MET A 214 -17.29 -11.15 12.32
N LEU A 215 -17.53 -9.84 12.41
CA LEU A 215 -16.91 -8.99 13.42
C LEU A 215 -17.58 -9.28 14.78
N PRO A 216 -16.82 -9.60 15.84
CA PRO A 216 -17.36 -9.80 17.18
C PRO A 216 -18.16 -8.58 17.63
N GLU A 217 -19.29 -8.83 18.28
CA GLU A 217 -20.06 -7.74 18.90
C GLU A 217 -19.25 -7.19 20.08
N LYS A 218 -18.78 -5.95 19.96
CA LYS A 218 -18.20 -5.22 21.09
C LYS A 218 -19.27 -5.04 22.16
N LYS A 219 -18.97 -5.47 23.38
CA LYS A 219 -19.84 -5.27 24.54
C LYS A 219 -19.30 -4.16 25.41
N GLU A 220 -20.21 -3.35 25.93
CA GLU A 220 -19.89 -2.35 26.94
C GLU A 220 -20.16 -2.93 28.34
N GLY A 221 -19.28 -2.60 29.28
CA GLY A 221 -19.41 -2.93 30.68
C GLY A 221 -18.82 -1.86 31.59
N TRP A 222 -19.00 -2.01 32.89
CA TRP A 222 -18.46 -1.10 33.90
C TRP A 222 -17.70 -1.90 34.94
N ILE A 223 -16.46 -1.49 35.22
CA ILE A 223 -15.59 -2.09 36.23
C ILE A 223 -15.31 -1.04 37.31
N ASN A 224 -15.41 -1.41 38.58
CA ASN A 224 -14.95 -0.57 39.67
C ASN A 224 -13.46 -0.84 39.91
N VAL A 225 -12.63 0.19 39.74
CA VAL A 225 -11.19 0.16 40.01
C VAL A 225 -10.94 0.87 41.34
N ASN A 226 -10.50 0.13 42.35
CA ASN A 226 -10.12 0.69 43.65
C ASN A 226 -8.64 1.09 43.63
N LYS A 227 -8.30 2.25 44.21
CA LYS A 227 -6.94 2.78 44.29
C LYS A 227 -6.01 1.86 45.09
N ASP A 228 -6.57 1.13 46.05
CA ASP A 228 -5.84 0.21 46.92
C ASP A 228 -6.34 -1.23 46.67
N ALA A 229 -5.98 -1.80 45.53
CA ALA A 229 -6.12 -3.25 45.30
C ALA A 229 -5.11 -4.01 46.19
N GLY A 230 -5.33 -3.98 47.51
CA GLY A 230 -4.56 -4.73 48.49
C GLY A 230 -4.75 -6.23 48.32
N LEU A 231 -3.67 -7.00 48.46
CA LEU A 231 -3.74 -8.45 48.53
C LEU A 231 -4.10 -8.85 49.97
N PHE A 232 -5.37 -9.19 50.20
CA PHE A 232 -5.86 -9.60 51.53
C PHE A 232 -5.80 -11.12 51.71
N LYS A 233 -5.55 -11.57 52.94
CA LYS A 233 -5.37 -13.00 53.23
C LYS A 233 -6.70 -13.72 53.47
N SER A 234 -7.80 -12.99 53.69
CA SER A 234 -9.15 -13.55 53.79
C SER A 234 -10.23 -12.60 53.25
N LYS A 235 -11.39 -13.18 52.92
CA LYS A 235 -12.56 -12.46 52.39
C LYS A 235 -13.11 -11.43 53.40
N GLU A 236 -13.15 -11.78 54.69
CA GLU A 236 -13.64 -10.91 55.76
C GLU A 236 -12.70 -9.71 56.02
N GLU A 237 -11.42 -9.83 55.66
CA GLU A 237 -10.42 -8.76 55.74
C GLU A 237 -10.62 -7.75 54.60
N ALA A 238 -10.84 -8.24 53.37
CA ALA A 238 -11.14 -7.40 52.20
C ALA A 238 -12.48 -6.65 52.33
N GLU A 239 -13.53 -7.28 52.88
CA GLU A 239 -14.84 -6.64 53.05
C GLU A 239 -14.84 -5.52 54.11
N ARG A 240 -13.93 -5.59 55.10
CA ARG A 240 -13.77 -4.55 56.14
C ARG A 240 -13.02 -3.33 55.64
N ASP A 241 -12.18 -3.47 54.61
CA ASP A 241 -11.34 -2.41 54.04
C ASP A 241 -11.99 -1.73 52.82
N CYS A 242 -13.32 -1.86 52.66
CA CYS A 242 -14.07 -1.21 51.59
C CYS A 242 -14.13 0.31 51.81
N THR A 243 -13.02 0.99 51.52
CA THR A 243 -12.97 2.43 51.36
C THR A 243 -13.71 2.81 50.08
N LYS A 244 -14.48 3.90 50.13
CA LYS A 244 -15.38 4.35 49.03
C LYS A 244 -14.64 4.98 47.85
N ASP A 245 -13.32 4.85 47.81
CA ASP A 245 -12.47 5.48 46.80
C ASP A 245 -12.26 4.54 45.60
N TYR A 246 -13.36 4.25 44.90
CA TYR A 246 -13.33 3.53 43.63
C TYR A 246 -13.66 4.47 42.46
N ALA A 247 -12.97 4.28 41.35
CA ALA A 247 -13.34 4.86 40.07
C ALA A 247 -14.14 3.81 39.28
N THR A 248 -15.37 4.14 38.88
CA THR A 248 -16.09 3.31 37.92
C THR A 248 -15.60 3.65 36.52
N VAL A 249 -14.96 2.68 35.87
CA VAL A 249 -14.43 2.80 34.51
C VAL A 249 -15.39 2.10 33.56
N ARG A 250 -15.79 2.81 32.50
CA ARG A 250 -16.48 2.21 31.36
C ARG A 250 -15.46 1.47 30.52
N VAL A 251 -15.70 0.19 30.24
CA VAL A 251 -14.84 -0.66 29.43
C VAL A 251 -15.61 -1.20 28.23
N GLU A 252 -14.92 -1.31 27.10
CA GLU A 252 -15.37 -2.00 25.90
C GLU A 252 -14.53 -3.27 25.76
N PHE A 253 -15.15 -4.42 25.56
CA PHE A 253 -14.45 -5.70 25.45
C PHE A 253 -15.10 -6.65 24.44
N GLU A 254 -14.29 -7.59 23.94
CA GLU A 254 -14.66 -8.61 22.97
C GLU A 254 -14.70 -9.99 23.69
N ILE A 255 -15.65 -10.87 23.32
CA ILE A 255 -15.79 -12.24 23.88
C ILE A 255 -15.69 -13.27 22.76
#